data_AF-A0AAW8T7U7-F1
#
_entry.id   AF-A0AAW8T7U7-F1
#
_cell.length_a   1.000
_cell.length_b   1.000
_cell.length_c   1.000
_cell.angle_alpha   90.00
_cell.angle_beta   90.00
_cell.angle_gamma   90.00
#
_symmetry.space_group_name_H-M   'P 1'
#
loop_
_entity.id
_entity.type
_entity.pdbx_description
1 polymer ?
#
loop_
_entity_poly.entity_id
_entity_poly.type
_entity_poly.pdbx_seq_one_letter_code
_entity_poly.pdbx_strand_id
1 'polypeptide(L)'
;MNISQRQEKILEKLSLNQQPSTAGQLSKELGVSSKTVRNDIQQLNQLSDQPMILSKAGTGFYINPENNHRQQMASDKQSTNLTFDLLMRLLDQKACDFYELADEFFISESTLDRMVKELNRLIAKSDQRLIIKRKQNRLLIEGDEAAKRRVFTLFLNQEIETNKLSLDNYSDYFEQIDLAKLTKVVINVHQMEGFFVNDFSTISFILHLAVLLERVSKKSYLNPSQVSLKETKSRQMTLAMVKELETNFEVKIPEEEYAYIYRLYSGSLVSDEDLADKKLK
;
A
#
# COMPACT_ATOMS: atom_id res chain seq x y z
N MET A 1 -11.68 10.72 -19.43
CA MET A 1 -12.97 11.42 -19.64
C MET A 1 -13.34 12.15 -18.36
N ASN A 2 -13.99 13.32 -18.43
CA ASN A 2 -14.28 14.11 -17.23
C ASN A 2 -15.70 13.79 -16.73
N ILE A 3 -15.81 12.83 -15.80
CA ILE A 3 -17.07 12.56 -15.09
C ILE A 3 -17.09 13.32 -13.77
N SER A 4 -18.27 13.75 -13.34
CA SER A 4 -18.42 14.43 -12.05
C SER A 4 -18.30 13.44 -10.88
N GLN A 5 -17.87 13.93 -9.71
CA GLN A 5 -17.83 13.13 -8.47
C GLN A 5 -19.17 12.44 -8.14
N ARG A 6 -20.31 13.00 -8.57
CA ARG A 6 -21.63 12.39 -8.36
C ARG A 6 -21.86 11.19 -9.29
N GLN A 7 -21.44 11.31 -10.55
CA GLN A 7 -21.51 10.22 -11.52
C GLN A 7 -20.57 9.07 -11.14
N GLU A 8 -19.39 9.39 -10.62
CA GLU A 8 -18.42 8.41 -10.10
C GLU A 8 -19.01 7.59 -8.94
N LYS A 9 -19.63 8.26 -7.96
CA LYS A 9 -20.33 7.57 -6.85
C LYS A 9 -21.47 6.67 -7.30
N ILE A 10 -22.19 7.02 -8.38
CA ILE A 10 -23.22 6.16 -8.96
C ILE A 10 -22.60 4.86 -9.50
N LEU A 11 -21.50 4.96 -10.25
CA LEU A 11 -20.79 3.81 -10.80
C LEU A 11 -20.20 2.92 -9.71
N GLU A 12 -19.57 3.51 -8.69
CA GLU A 12 -19.00 2.79 -7.55
C GLU A 12 -20.07 1.95 -6.84
N LYS A 13 -21.21 2.57 -6.50
CA LYS A 13 -22.31 1.91 -5.80
C LYS A 13 -22.89 0.74 -6.57
N LEU A 14 -23.12 0.93 -7.87
CA LEU A 14 -23.67 -0.11 -8.75
C LEU A 14 -22.65 -1.22 -9.02
N SER A 15 -21.35 -0.94 -8.88
CA SER A 15 -20.27 -1.91 -9.06
C SER A 15 -20.04 -2.77 -7.81
N LEU A 16 -20.09 -2.18 -6.61
CA LEU A 16 -19.85 -2.89 -5.34
C LEU A 16 -20.95 -3.88 -5.00
N ASN A 17 -22.21 -3.55 -5.28
CA ASN A 17 -23.32 -4.26 -4.67
C ASN A 17 -23.77 -5.53 -5.40
N GLN A 18 -23.29 -5.82 -6.62
CA GLN A 18 -23.78 -6.92 -7.52
C GLN A 18 -25.32 -7.00 -7.72
N GLN A 19 -26.09 -6.17 -7.02
CA GLN A 19 -27.55 -6.11 -7.01
C GLN A 19 -28.02 -4.75 -7.54
N PRO A 20 -29.13 -4.73 -8.30
CA PRO A 20 -29.67 -3.50 -8.85
C PRO A 20 -30.08 -2.49 -7.77
N SER A 21 -29.83 -1.20 -8.02
CA SER A 21 -30.26 -0.11 -7.14
C SER A 21 -31.31 0.76 -7.83
N THR A 22 -32.38 1.10 -7.12
CA THR A 22 -33.44 1.97 -7.63
C THR A 22 -33.02 3.44 -7.64
N ALA A 23 -33.71 4.25 -8.45
CA ALA A 23 -33.52 5.70 -8.47
C ALA A 23 -33.68 6.33 -7.06
N GLY A 24 -34.63 5.81 -6.26
CA GLY A 24 -34.92 6.29 -4.91
C GLY A 24 -33.82 5.97 -3.89
N GLN A 25 -33.18 4.80 -4.01
CA GLN A 25 -32.05 4.43 -3.17
C GLN A 25 -30.84 5.31 -3.48
N LEU A 26 -30.50 5.44 -4.77
CA LEU A 26 -29.40 6.30 -5.22
C LEU A 26 -29.65 7.78 -4.87
N SER A 27 -30.88 8.26 -5.00
CA SER A 27 -31.23 9.65 -4.68
C SER A 27 -31.06 9.97 -3.19
N LYS A 28 -31.46 9.03 -2.32
CA LYS A 28 -31.34 9.18 -0.87
C LYS A 28 -29.88 9.22 -0.41
N GLU A 29 -29.04 8.36 -1.00
CA GLU A 29 -27.62 8.27 -0.66
C GLU A 29 -26.81 9.44 -1.19
N LEU A 30 -27.14 9.93 -2.40
CA LEU A 30 -26.44 11.05 -3.05
C LEU A 30 -26.98 12.42 -2.66
N GLY A 31 -28.08 12.49 -1.89
CA GLY A 31 -28.70 13.75 -1.47
C GLY A 31 -29.29 14.58 -2.62
N VAL A 32 -29.73 13.93 -3.71
CA VAL A 32 -30.27 14.60 -4.90
C VAL A 32 -31.65 14.05 -5.28
N SER A 33 -32.31 14.65 -6.26
CA SER A 33 -33.60 14.13 -6.74
C SER A 33 -33.42 12.87 -7.60
N SER A 34 -34.42 11.99 -7.64
CA SER A 34 -34.46 10.84 -8.57
C SER A 34 -34.40 11.27 -10.04
N LYS A 35 -34.76 12.52 -10.37
CA LYS A 35 -34.60 13.09 -11.71
C LYS A 35 -33.12 13.38 -12.00
N THR A 36 -32.39 13.92 -11.03
CA THR A 36 -30.94 14.16 -11.12
C THR A 36 -30.18 12.85 -11.34
N VAL A 37 -30.49 11.80 -10.56
CA VAL A 37 -29.88 10.48 -10.74
C VAL A 37 -30.09 9.94 -12.16
N ARG A 38 -31.32 10.04 -12.70
CA ARG A 38 -31.60 9.59 -14.07
C ARG A 38 -30.84 10.40 -15.12
N ASN A 39 -30.71 11.71 -14.93
CA ASN A 39 -29.93 12.56 -15.82
C ASN A 39 -28.43 12.21 -15.77
N ASP A 40 -27.87 11.96 -14.58
CA ASP A 40 -26.48 11.55 -14.44
C ASP A 40 -26.21 10.20 -15.12
N ILE A 41 -27.13 9.24 -14.95
CA ILE A 41 -27.07 7.93 -15.64
C ILE A 41 -27.17 8.09 -17.16
N GLN A 42 -28.04 8.97 -17.64
CA GLN A 42 -28.16 9.26 -19.06
C GLN A 42 -26.87 9.86 -19.63
N GLN A 43 -26.27 10.80 -18.91
CA GLN A 43 -24.98 11.40 -19.28
C GLN A 43 -23.85 10.36 -19.29
N LEU A 44 -23.78 9.49 -18.28
CA LEU A 44 -22.84 8.38 -18.23
C LEU A 44 -22.99 7.45 -19.44
N ASN A 45 -24.22 7.09 -19.79
CA ASN A 45 -24.49 6.22 -20.94
C ASN A 45 -24.18 6.87 -22.30
N GLN A 46 -23.96 8.19 -22.36
CA GLN A 46 -23.55 8.90 -23.57
C GLN A 46 -22.03 8.93 -23.75
N LEU A 47 -21.25 8.53 -22.74
CA LEU A 47 -19.79 8.57 -22.77
C LEU A 47 -19.16 7.39 -23.53
N SER A 48 -19.95 6.38 -23.88
CA SER A 48 -19.47 5.16 -24.53
C SER A 48 -20.46 4.64 -25.56
N ASP A 49 -19.95 3.95 -26.58
CA ASP A 49 -20.77 3.38 -27.67
C ASP A 49 -21.81 2.36 -27.17
N GLN A 50 -21.53 1.73 -26.03
CA GLN A 50 -22.49 0.90 -25.30
C GLN A 50 -22.89 1.58 -23.99
N PRO A 51 -24.12 1.42 -23.50
CA PRO A 51 -24.53 2.01 -22.22
C PRO A 51 -23.71 1.40 -21.06
N MET A 52 -23.24 2.24 -20.14
CA MET A 52 -22.52 1.81 -18.92
C MET A 52 -23.47 1.22 -17.88
N ILE A 53 -24.68 1.75 -17.81
CA ILE A 53 -25.71 1.41 -16.83
C ILE A 53 -26.99 1.02 -17.59
N LEU A 54 -27.50 -0.17 -17.30
CA LEU A 54 -28.77 -0.66 -17.79
C LEU A 54 -29.89 -0.34 -16.79
N SER A 55 -31.10 -0.12 -17.31
CA SER A 55 -32.30 0.09 -16.51
C SER A 55 -33.28 -1.04 -16.78
N LYS A 56 -33.78 -1.68 -15.71
CA LYS A 56 -34.84 -2.69 -15.79
C LYS A 56 -36.04 -2.23 -14.96
N ALA A 57 -37.20 -2.14 -15.61
CA ALA A 57 -38.44 -1.77 -14.95
C ALA A 57 -38.74 -2.73 -13.78
N GLY A 58 -39.09 -2.17 -12.62
CA GLY A 58 -39.36 -2.93 -11.39
C GLY A 58 -38.12 -3.44 -10.63
N THR A 59 -36.92 -3.38 -11.21
CA THR A 59 -35.69 -3.88 -10.57
C THR A 59 -34.68 -2.75 -10.28
N GLY A 60 -34.63 -1.70 -11.10
CA GLY A 60 -33.73 -0.56 -10.91
C GLY A 60 -32.58 -0.54 -11.93
N PHE A 61 -31.46 0.06 -11.53
CA PHE A 61 -30.27 0.25 -12.35
C PHE A 61 -29.17 -0.74 -11.97
N TYR A 62 -28.40 -1.19 -12.95
CA TYR A 62 -27.26 -2.08 -12.76
C TYR A 62 -26.22 -1.84 -13.85
N ILE A 63 -24.97 -2.20 -13.57
CA ILE A 63 -23.88 -2.06 -14.55
C ILE A 63 -24.10 -3.02 -15.73
N ASN A 64 -23.90 -2.51 -16.94
CA ASN A 64 -23.87 -3.32 -18.15
C ASN A 64 -22.63 -4.23 -18.14
N PRO A 65 -22.76 -5.57 -18.08
CA PRO A 65 -21.62 -6.47 -18.08
C PRO A 65 -20.88 -6.53 -19.43
N GLU A 66 -21.58 -6.25 -20.54
CA GLU A 66 -21.05 -6.29 -21.90
C GLU A 66 -20.24 -5.03 -22.25
N ASN A 67 -20.38 -3.96 -21.45
CA ASN A 67 -19.59 -2.76 -21.65
C ASN A 67 -18.15 -3.03 -21.16
N ASN A 68 -17.20 -3.05 -22.10
CA ASN A 68 -15.76 -3.17 -21.85
C ASN A 68 -15.21 -2.07 -20.91
N HIS A 69 -16.00 -1.04 -20.55
CA HIS A 69 -15.69 -0.19 -19.41
C HIS A 69 -15.59 -0.93 -18.09
N ARG A 70 -16.15 -2.12 -17.90
CA ARG A 70 -15.81 -2.92 -16.71
C ARG A 70 -14.36 -3.39 -16.73
N GLN A 71 -13.77 -3.64 -17.89
CA GLN A 71 -12.34 -3.97 -18.00
C GLN A 71 -11.48 -2.71 -17.96
N GLN A 72 -11.93 -1.59 -18.54
CA GLN A 72 -11.24 -0.30 -18.39
C GLN A 72 -11.37 0.32 -17.00
N MET A 73 -12.48 0.10 -16.28
CA MET A 73 -12.68 0.52 -14.90
C MET A 73 -12.19 -0.53 -13.90
N ALA A 74 -11.99 -1.78 -14.31
CA ALA A 74 -11.23 -2.78 -13.55
C ALA A 74 -9.71 -2.54 -13.71
N SER A 75 -9.27 -2.09 -14.89
CA SER A 75 -7.91 -1.61 -15.11
C SER A 75 -7.67 -0.22 -14.51
N ASP A 76 -8.68 0.67 -14.49
CA ASP A 76 -8.66 1.91 -13.68
C ASP A 76 -8.98 1.64 -12.20
N LYS A 77 -9.32 0.39 -11.85
CA LYS A 77 -9.26 -0.16 -10.48
C LYS A 77 -7.95 -0.89 -10.22
N GLN A 78 -6.91 -0.60 -10.99
CA GLN A 78 -5.70 -0.18 -10.32
C GLN A 78 -6.08 1.15 -9.63
N SER A 79 -6.75 1.06 -8.48
CA SER A 79 -6.68 2.13 -7.50
C SER A 79 -5.24 2.13 -7.04
N THR A 80 -4.35 2.63 -7.90
CA THR A 80 -3.09 3.22 -7.52
C THR A 80 -3.47 4.17 -6.42
N ASN A 81 -3.19 3.74 -5.18
CA ASN A 81 -3.33 4.60 -4.04
C ASN A 81 -2.28 5.68 -4.30
N LEU A 82 -2.66 6.75 -5.00
CA LEU A 82 -1.75 7.75 -5.53
C LEU A 82 -0.89 8.35 -4.41
N THR A 83 -1.43 8.37 -3.19
CA THR A 83 -0.74 8.75 -1.96
C THR A 83 0.36 7.75 -1.60
N PHE A 84 0.09 6.45 -1.71
CA PHE A 84 1.08 5.39 -1.54
C PHE A 84 2.10 5.34 -2.69
N ASP A 85 1.69 5.52 -3.94
CA ASP A 85 2.61 5.64 -5.08
C ASP A 85 3.57 6.82 -4.90
N LEU A 86 3.04 7.96 -4.45
CA LEU A 86 3.84 9.14 -4.12
C LEU A 86 4.84 8.82 -3.01
N LEU A 87 4.41 8.12 -1.96
CA LEU A 87 5.30 7.70 -0.89
C LEU A 87 6.41 6.76 -1.40
N MET A 88 6.05 5.75 -2.18
CA MET A 88 7.00 4.80 -2.79
C MET A 88 8.03 5.54 -3.64
N ARG A 89 7.57 6.46 -4.48
CA ARG A 89 8.43 7.31 -5.30
C ARG A 89 9.42 8.14 -4.46
N LEU A 90 8.95 8.71 -3.36
CA LEU A 90 9.78 9.49 -2.42
C LEU A 90 10.74 8.64 -1.58
N LEU A 91 10.41 7.36 -1.33
CA LEU A 91 11.28 6.42 -0.62
C LEU A 91 12.40 5.90 -1.52
N ASP A 92 12.13 5.74 -2.82
CA ASP A 92 13.07 5.23 -3.81
C ASP A 92 14.20 6.23 -4.12
N GLN A 93 13.88 7.53 -4.13
CA GLN A 93 14.85 8.57 -4.43
C GLN A 93 15.29 9.37 -3.19
N LYS A 94 16.50 9.92 -3.23
CA LYS A 94 16.99 10.81 -2.16
C LYS A 94 16.19 12.11 -2.09
N ALA A 95 15.79 12.62 -3.25
CA ALA A 95 14.93 13.78 -3.39
C ALA A 95 14.31 13.79 -4.79
N CYS A 96 13.05 14.20 -4.90
CA CYS A 96 12.33 14.39 -6.16
C CYS A 96 12.07 15.88 -6.39
N ASP A 97 12.18 16.37 -7.63
CA ASP A 97 11.72 17.72 -7.92
C ASP A 97 10.19 17.81 -7.79
N PHE A 98 9.70 18.84 -7.12
CA PHE A 98 8.28 18.98 -6.81
C PHE A 98 7.41 19.16 -8.06
N TYR A 99 7.91 19.90 -9.06
CA TYR A 99 7.14 20.19 -10.27
C TYR A 99 7.16 19.00 -11.21
N GLU A 100 8.33 18.40 -11.43
CA GLU A 100 8.45 17.17 -12.22
C GLU A 100 7.59 16.05 -11.63
N LEU A 101 7.50 15.96 -10.30
CA LEU A 101 6.68 14.96 -9.63
C LEU A 101 5.17 15.21 -9.81
N ALA A 102 4.74 16.47 -9.82
CA ALA A 102 3.35 16.82 -10.13
C ALA A 102 3.00 16.44 -11.58
N ASP A 103 3.91 16.69 -12.52
CA ASP A 103 3.75 16.32 -13.93
C ASP A 103 3.76 14.80 -14.13
N GLU A 104 4.68 14.09 -13.48
CA GLU A 104 4.79 12.62 -13.50
C GLU A 104 3.49 11.95 -13.03
N PHE A 105 2.87 12.50 -11.99
CA PHE A 105 1.63 12.00 -11.41
C PHE A 105 0.36 12.59 -12.08
N PHE A 106 0.52 13.44 -13.10
CA PHE A 106 -0.57 14.14 -13.79
C PHE A 106 -1.53 14.90 -12.86
N ILE A 107 -0.99 15.54 -11.82
CA ILE A 107 -1.75 16.29 -10.81
C ILE A 107 -1.32 17.75 -10.72
N SER A 108 -2.22 18.59 -10.19
CA SER A 108 -1.84 19.98 -9.86
C SER A 108 -0.85 20.02 -8.69
N GLU A 109 0.02 21.02 -8.68
CA GLU A 109 0.89 21.34 -7.54
C GLU A 109 0.12 21.43 -6.22
N SER A 110 -1.08 22.01 -6.25
CA SER A 110 -1.94 22.14 -5.06
C SER A 110 -2.46 20.78 -4.55
N THR A 111 -2.68 19.85 -5.47
CA THR A 111 -3.05 18.45 -5.16
C THR A 111 -1.87 17.74 -4.51
N LEU A 112 -0.68 17.86 -5.10
CA LEU A 112 0.55 17.27 -4.55
C LEU A 112 0.83 17.79 -3.14
N ASP A 113 0.70 19.10 -2.92
CA ASP A 113 0.92 19.73 -1.62
C ASP A 113 -0.08 19.21 -0.56
N ARG A 114 -1.34 18.98 -0.95
CA ARG A 114 -2.35 18.36 -0.09
C ARG A 114 -1.98 16.91 0.25
N MET A 115 -1.56 16.11 -0.73
CA MET A 115 -1.15 14.72 -0.53
C MET A 115 0.06 14.61 0.40
N VAL A 116 1.08 15.46 0.22
CA VAL A 116 2.25 15.51 1.11
C VAL A 116 1.84 15.85 2.55
N LYS A 117 0.89 16.78 2.74
CA LYS A 117 0.36 17.11 4.09
C LYS A 117 -0.38 15.92 4.71
N GLU A 118 -1.12 15.16 3.91
CA GLU A 118 -1.82 13.97 4.36
C GLU A 118 -0.84 12.86 4.76
N LEU A 119 0.16 12.58 3.92
CA LEU A 119 1.25 11.66 4.24
C LEU A 119 1.92 12.02 5.56
N ASN A 120 2.32 13.28 5.74
CA ASN A 120 2.93 13.74 6.98
C ASN A 120 2.02 13.57 8.19
N ARG A 121 0.69 13.74 8.05
CA ARG A 121 -0.27 13.47 9.15
C ARG A 121 -0.34 11.99 9.49
N LEU A 122 -0.33 11.11 8.49
CA LEU A 122 -0.36 9.65 8.71
C LEU A 122 0.94 9.19 9.37
N ILE A 123 2.08 9.61 8.84
CA ILE A 123 3.41 9.33 9.37
C ILE A 123 3.54 9.79 10.82
N ALA A 124 3.08 11.02 11.13
CA ALA A 124 3.20 11.59 12.47
C ALA A 124 2.40 10.84 13.56
N LYS A 125 1.40 10.02 13.19
CA LYS A 125 0.71 9.14 14.15
C LYS A 125 1.61 8.03 14.67
N SER A 126 2.68 7.71 13.97
CA SER A 126 3.47 6.50 14.20
C SER A 126 4.94 6.77 14.41
N ASP A 127 5.52 7.76 13.72
CA ASP A 127 6.87 8.24 14.00
C ASP A 127 7.01 9.72 13.66
N GLN A 128 7.01 10.58 14.69
CA GLN A 128 7.17 12.03 14.53
C GLN A 128 8.56 12.45 14.02
N ARG A 129 9.53 11.54 13.98
CA ARG A 129 10.88 11.82 13.48
C ARG A 129 10.97 11.74 11.96
N LEU A 130 10.01 11.08 11.31
CA LEU A 130 9.97 11.02 9.85
C LEU A 130 9.04 12.10 9.30
N ILE A 131 9.54 12.87 8.35
CA ILE A 131 8.79 13.96 7.73
C ILE A 131 9.22 14.16 6.28
N ILE A 132 8.24 14.31 5.41
CA ILE A 132 8.45 14.75 4.03
C ILE A 132 8.56 16.27 4.04
N LYS A 133 9.71 16.81 3.65
CA LYS A 133 9.94 18.26 3.54
C LYS A 133 10.24 18.67 2.10
N ARG A 134 9.86 19.90 1.78
CA ARG A 134 10.25 20.58 0.55
C ARG A 134 11.41 21.54 0.84
N LYS A 135 12.55 21.35 0.19
CA LYS A 135 13.72 22.24 0.27
C LYS A 135 14.25 22.52 -1.14
N GLN A 136 14.40 23.79 -1.51
CA GLN A 136 14.85 24.20 -2.85
C GLN A 136 14.05 23.50 -3.97
N ASN A 137 12.72 23.52 -3.88
CA ASN A 137 11.81 22.84 -4.80
C ASN A 137 11.91 21.31 -4.86
N ARG A 138 12.68 20.68 -3.97
CA ARG A 138 12.77 19.22 -3.92
C ARG A 138 12.09 18.66 -2.69
N LEU A 139 11.26 17.64 -2.90
CA LEU A 139 10.68 16.83 -1.84
C LEU A 139 11.68 15.75 -1.41
N LEU A 140 11.85 15.61 -0.11
CA LEU A 140 12.73 14.61 0.48
C LEU A 140 12.15 14.11 1.80
N ILE A 141 12.43 12.85 2.11
CA ILE A 141 12.08 12.23 3.39
C ILE A 141 13.27 12.43 4.34
N GLU A 142 13.09 13.24 5.39
CA GLU A 142 14.04 13.32 6.50
C GLU A 142 13.81 12.14 7.44
N GLY A 143 14.83 11.30 7.57
CA GLY A 143 14.80 10.10 8.41
C GLY A 143 15.94 9.15 8.05
N ASP A 144 16.36 8.33 9.01
CA ASP A 144 17.27 7.23 8.73
C ASP A 144 16.55 6.09 7.98
N GLU A 145 17.31 5.13 7.47
CA GLU A 145 16.74 3.99 6.74
C GLU A 145 15.73 3.20 7.60
N ALA A 146 15.96 3.13 8.92
CA ALA A 146 15.03 2.49 9.83
C ALA A 146 13.66 3.19 9.85
N ALA A 147 13.66 4.52 9.90
CA ALA A 147 12.43 5.31 9.83
C ALA A 147 11.71 5.14 8.49
N LYS A 148 12.45 5.15 7.38
CA LYS A 148 11.89 4.93 6.03
C LYS A 148 11.19 3.58 5.92
N ARG A 149 11.82 2.51 6.39
CA ARG A 149 11.23 1.16 6.39
C ARG A 149 10.00 1.06 7.29
N ARG A 150 10.01 1.69 8.48
CA ARG A 150 8.83 1.73 9.36
C ARG A 150 7.63 2.35 8.66
N VAL A 151 7.84 3.43 7.92
CA VAL A 151 6.77 4.12 7.20
C VAL A 151 6.26 3.28 6.05
N PHE A 152 7.15 2.66 5.26
CA PHE A 152 6.72 1.75 4.21
C PHE A 152 5.86 0.60 4.78
N THR A 153 6.31 -0.06 5.84
CA THR A 153 5.53 -1.10 6.53
C THR A 153 4.18 -0.58 7.02
N LEU A 154 4.14 0.59 7.67
CA LEU A 154 2.91 1.14 8.20
C LEU A 154 1.84 1.28 7.12
N PHE A 155 2.22 1.85 5.98
CA PHE A 155 1.27 2.03 4.88
C PHE A 155 0.82 0.69 4.32
N LEU A 156 1.72 -0.29 4.17
CA LEU A 156 1.33 -1.63 3.72
C LEU A 156 0.35 -2.30 4.70
N ASN A 157 0.57 -2.19 6.01
CA ASN A 157 -0.34 -2.73 7.03
C ASN A 157 -1.70 -2.04 6.99
N GLN A 158 -1.72 -0.72 6.84
CA GLN A 158 -2.96 0.05 6.72
C GLN A 158 -3.76 -0.36 5.46
N GLU A 159 -3.08 -0.57 4.33
CA GLU A 159 -3.72 -1.06 3.11
C GLU A 159 -4.23 -2.50 3.26
N ILE A 160 -3.55 -3.35 4.03
CA ILE A 160 -4.01 -4.72 4.30
C ILE A 160 -5.28 -4.75 5.13
N GLU A 161 -5.35 -3.92 6.18
CA GLU A 161 -6.54 -3.79 7.02
C GLU A 161 -7.75 -3.32 6.20
N THR A 162 -7.54 -2.48 5.19
CA THR A 162 -8.61 -1.97 4.32
C THR A 162 -8.95 -2.93 3.16
N ASN A 163 -7.98 -3.66 2.58
CA ASN A 163 -8.14 -4.45 1.35
C ASN A 163 -8.10 -5.99 1.51
N LYS A 164 -8.56 -6.53 2.65
CA LYS A 164 -8.82 -7.97 2.86
C LYS A 164 -7.61 -8.91 2.66
N LEU A 165 -6.39 -8.50 3.04
CA LEU A 165 -5.24 -9.41 3.17
C LEU A 165 -4.70 -10.03 1.85
N SER A 166 -5.05 -9.50 0.66
CA SER A 166 -4.49 -10.02 -0.60
C SER A 166 -3.10 -9.46 -0.88
N LEU A 167 -2.06 -10.28 -0.71
CA LEU A 167 -0.67 -9.92 -1.04
C LEU A 167 -0.47 -9.61 -2.53
N ASP A 168 -1.28 -10.23 -3.41
CA ASP A 168 -1.18 -10.06 -4.87
C ASP A 168 -1.33 -8.59 -5.29
N ASN A 169 -2.12 -7.82 -4.55
CA ASN A 169 -2.37 -6.39 -4.82
C ASN A 169 -1.14 -5.50 -4.58
N TYR A 170 -0.09 -6.02 -3.94
CA TYR A 170 1.11 -5.24 -3.60
C TYR A 170 2.34 -5.65 -4.40
N SER A 171 2.23 -6.63 -5.28
CA SER A 171 3.36 -7.12 -6.09
C SER A 171 3.97 -6.03 -6.95
N ASP A 172 3.14 -5.12 -7.45
CA ASP A 172 3.55 -4.00 -8.32
C ASP A 172 4.48 -2.99 -7.61
N TYR A 173 4.53 -2.98 -6.28
CA TYR A 173 5.39 -2.08 -5.50
C TYR A 173 6.81 -2.61 -5.29
N PHE A 174 7.07 -3.86 -5.67
CA PHE A 174 8.36 -4.52 -5.49
C PHE A 174 8.95 -4.85 -6.86
N GLU A 175 9.92 -4.06 -7.30
CA GLU A 175 10.55 -4.25 -8.61
C GLU A 175 11.48 -5.46 -8.63
N GLN A 176 12.18 -5.71 -7.52
CA GLN A 176 13.23 -6.72 -7.45
C GLN A 176 12.75 -8.02 -6.81
N ILE A 177 11.56 -8.02 -6.18
CA ILE A 177 11.10 -9.09 -5.31
C ILE A 177 9.77 -9.67 -5.78
N ASP A 178 9.80 -10.96 -6.15
CA ASP A 178 8.59 -11.76 -6.35
C ASP A 178 7.97 -12.12 -4.99
N LEU A 179 6.86 -11.45 -4.64
CA LEU A 179 6.13 -11.68 -3.39
C LEU A 179 5.58 -13.10 -3.25
N ALA A 180 5.15 -13.73 -4.34
CA ALA A 180 4.62 -15.09 -4.30
C ALA A 180 5.74 -16.10 -3.99
N LYS A 181 6.92 -15.89 -4.57
CA LYS A 181 8.12 -16.66 -4.24
C LYS A 181 8.55 -16.42 -2.79
N LEU A 182 8.59 -15.17 -2.33
CA LEU A 182 8.95 -14.83 -0.95
C LEU A 182 8.01 -15.50 0.05
N THR A 183 6.71 -15.45 -0.21
CA THR A 183 5.68 -16.11 0.60
C THR A 183 5.98 -17.60 0.79
N LYS A 184 6.32 -18.31 -0.28
CA LYS A 184 6.68 -19.74 -0.22
C LYS A 184 7.93 -19.97 0.62
N VAL A 185 8.97 -19.16 0.44
CA VAL A 185 10.22 -19.26 1.23
C VAL A 185 9.92 -19.07 2.71
N VAL A 186 9.15 -18.03 3.07
CA VAL A 186 8.83 -17.73 4.47
C VAL A 186 8.03 -18.86 5.12
N ILE A 187 6.99 -19.35 4.44
CA ILE A 187 6.17 -20.45 4.94
C ILE A 187 7.00 -21.71 5.14
N ASN A 188 7.89 -22.05 4.20
CA ASN A 188 8.74 -23.23 4.29
C ASN A 188 9.69 -23.15 5.49
N VAL A 189 10.37 -22.02 5.70
CA VAL A 189 11.26 -21.83 6.86
C VAL A 189 10.49 -21.92 8.16
N HIS A 190 9.33 -21.26 8.26
CA HIS A 190 8.50 -21.33 9.45
C HIS A 190 8.02 -22.75 9.76
N GLN A 191 7.65 -23.53 8.75
CA GLN A 191 7.28 -24.93 8.92
C GLN A 191 8.45 -25.81 9.36
N MET A 192 9.62 -25.68 8.72
CA MET A 192 10.82 -26.46 9.05
C MET A 192 11.30 -26.22 10.48
N GLU A 193 11.21 -24.98 10.95
CA GLU A 193 11.66 -24.58 12.27
C GLU A 193 10.55 -24.63 13.35
N GLY A 194 9.33 -25.06 12.99
CA GLY A 194 8.20 -25.17 13.91
C GLY A 194 7.74 -23.83 14.50
N PHE A 195 7.80 -22.76 13.70
CA PHE A 195 7.35 -21.42 14.04
C PHE A 195 5.93 -21.18 13.53
N PHE A 196 4.99 -20.91 14.45
CA PHE A 196 3.58 -20.73 14.13
C PHE A 196 3.13 -19.32 14.50
N VAL A 197 2.57 -18.62 13.53
CA VAL A 197 2.01 -17.27 13.65
C VAL A 197 0.67 -17.20 12.89
N ASN A 198 -0.19 -16.25 13.26
CA ASN A 198 -1.47 -16.08 12.56
C ASN A 198 -1.28 -15.49 11.16
N ASP A 199 -2.33 -15.52 10.34
CA ASP A 199 -2.29 -15.07 8.94
C ASP A 199 -1.85 -13.60 8.83
N PHE A 200 -2.38 -12.73 9.68
CA PHE A 200 -2.01 -11.32 9.71
C PHE A 200 -0.52 -11.11 10.00
N SER A 201 0.00 -11.78 11.01
CA SER A 201 1.42 -11.72 11.40
C SER A 201 2.30 -12.32 10.31
N THR A 202 1.84 -13.37 9.61
CA THR A 202 2.55 -13.96 8.47
C THR A 202 2.66 -12.98 7.32
N ILE A 203 1.55 -12.33 6.96
CA ILE A 203 1.50 -11.32 5.89
C ILE A 203 2.40 -10.12 6.24
N SER A 204 2.28 -9.59 7.46
CA SER A 204 3.12 -8.50 7.95
C SER A 204 4.61 -8.87 7.90
N PHE A 205 4.96 -10.09 8.33
CA PHE A 205 6.32 -10.61 8.27
C PHE A 205 6.85 -10.69 6.83
N ILE A 206 6.06 -11.22 5.90
CA ILE A 206 6.41 -11.31 4.48
C ILE A 206 6.69 -9.92 3.92
N LEU A 207 5.83 -8.93 4.22
CA LEU A 207 6.03 -7.56 3.75
C LEU A 207 7.28 -6.92 4.33
N HIS A 208 7.53 -7.08 5.63
CA HIS A 208 8.76 -6.60 6.24
C HIS A 208 10.02 -7.15 5.53
N LEU A 209 9.99 -8.43 5.16
CA LEU A 209 11.08 -9.03 4.37
C LEU A 209 11.12 -8.52 2.93
N ALA A 210 9.97 -8.34 2.28
CA ALA A 210 9.90 -7.80 0.93
C ALA A 210 10.52 -6.39 0.88
N VAL A 211 10.15 -5.54 1.83
CA VAL A 211 10.73 -4.20 2.01
C VAL A 211 12.23 -4.31 2.24
N LEU A 212 12.68 -5.17 3.17
CA LEU A 212 14.11 -5.34 3.44
C LEU A 212 14.88 -5.73 2.17
N LEU A 213 14.40 -6.72 1.42
CA LEU A 213 15.09 -7.23 0.24
C LEU A 213 15.11 -6.18 -0.90
N GLU A 214 14.01 -5.47 -1.10
CA GLU A 214 13.91 -4.35 -2.05
C GLU A 214 14.88 -3.21 -1.71
N ARG A 215 15.08 -2.93 -0.41
CA ARG A 215 16.05 -1.89 0.01
C ARG A 215 17.49 -2.39 -0.09
N VAL A 216 17.75 -3.65 0.21
CA VAL A 216 19.07 -4.28 0.08
C VAL A 216 19.51 -4.35 -1.38
N SER A 217 18.61 -4.70 -2.31
CA SER A 217 18.90 -4.73 -3.76
C SER A 217 19.27 -3.32 -4.28
N LYS A 218 18.66 -2.28 -3.70
CA LYS A 218 18.95 -0.86 -3.97
C LYS A 218 20.14 -0.29 -3.15
N LYS A 219 20.92 -1.15 -2.47
CA LYS A 219 22.08 -0.79 -1.65
C LYS A 219 21.78 0.25 -0.55
N SER A 220 20.56 0.25 -0.03
CA SER A 220 20.08 1.13 1.05
C SER A 220 19.97 0.34 2.35
N TYR A 221 21.05 0.36 3.13
CA TYR A 221 21.19 -0.46 4.33
C TYR A 221 20.87 0.31 5.62
N LEU A 222 20.49 -0.43 6.65
CA LEU A 222 20.40 0.10 8.00
C LEU A 222 21.78 0.56 8.49
N ASN A 223 21.80 1.59 9.33
CA ASN A 223 23.02 1.94 10.04
C ASN A 223 23.43 0.77 10.94
N PRO A 224 24.74 0.46 11.05
CA PRO A 224 25.22 -0.57 11.96
C PRO A 224 24.68 -0.33 13.38
N SER A 225 23.87 -1.25 13.87
CA SER A 225 23.30 -1.19 15.21
C SER A 225 23.90 -2.31 16.05
N GLN A 226 24.30 -1.99 17.29
CA GLN A 226 24.78 -2.98 18.24
C GLN A 226 23.59 -3.75 18.82
N VAL A 227 22.96 -4.62 18.03
CA VAL A 227 21.95 -5.54 18.56
C VAL A 227 22.66 -6.78 19.10
N SER A 228 22.60 -6.93 20.42
CA SER A 228 22.99 -8.17 21.08
C SER A 228 21.92 -9.23 20.80
N LEU A 229 22.20 -10.17 19.90
CA LEU A 229 21.36 -11.34 19.61
C LEU A 229 21.41 -12.33 20.79
N LYS A 230 20.72 -12.00 21.88
CA LYS A 230 20.78 -12.74 23.15
C LYS A 230 19.95 -14.02 23.17
N GLU A 231 18.80 -14.03 22.48
CA GLU A 231 17.90 -15.17 22.50
C GLU A 231 18.29 -16.20 21.43
N THR A 232 18.54 -17.43 21.87
CA THR A 232 19.08 -18.50 21.01
C THR A 232 18.11 -18.90 19.88
N LYS A 233 16.79 -18.96 20.16
CA LYS A 233 15.79 -19.38 19.18
C LYS A 233 15.61 -18.35 18.08
N SER A 234 15.30 -17.10 18.43
CA SER A 234 15.17 -16.00 17.46
C SER A 234 16.42 -15.80 16.60
N ARG A 235 17.62 -16.01 17.17
CA ARG A 235 18.88 -16.00 16.43
C ARG A 235 18.97 -17.14 15.42
N GLN A 236 18.62 -18.37 15.81
CA GLN A 236 18.57 -19.51 14.89
C GLN A 236 17.60 -19.23 13.73
N MET A 237 16.40 -18.74 14.02
CA MET A 237 15.39 -18.41 13.00
C MET A 237 15.91 -17.38 12.01
N THR A 238 16.56 -16.34 12.53
CA THR A 238 17.17 -15.29 11.72
C THR A 238 18.18 -15.86 10.73
N LEU A 239 19.10 -16.70 11.20
CA LEU A 239 20.15 -17.27 10.37
C LEU A 239 19.58 -18.24 9.32
N ALA A 240 18.59 -19.05 9.69
CA ALA A 240 17.90 -19.94 8.76
C ALA A 240 17.19 -19.15 7.66
N MET A 241 16.43 -18.10 8.03
CA MET A 241 15.74 -17.24 7.09
C MET A 241 16.71 -16.53 6.15
N VAL A 242 17.76 -15.88 6.68
CA VAL A 242 18.77 -15.19 5.86
C VAL A 242 19.34 -16.12 4.81
N LYS A 243 19.76 -17.33 5.19
CA LYS A 243 20.33 -18.30 4.25
C LYS A 243 19.38 -18.63 3.11
N GLU A 244 18.11 -18.88 3.41
CA GLU A 244 17.11 -19.18 2.39
C GLU A 244 16.81 -17.98 1.51
N LEU A 245 16.75 -16.76 2.07
CA LEU A 245 16.56 -15.55 1.29
C LEU A 245 17.73 -15.29 0.33
N GLU A 246 18.98 -15.37 0.80
CA GLU A 246 20.17 -15.16 -0.04
C GLU A 246 20.23 -16.19 -1.18
N THR A 247 19.89 -17.46 -0.90
CA THR A 247 19.89 -18.53 -1.90
C THR A 247 18.78 -18.33 -2.94
N ASN A 248 17.56 -17.99 -2.50
CA ASN A 248 16.41 -17.90 -3.39
C ASN A 248 16.38 -16.60 -4.19
N PHE A 249 16.91 -15.48 -3.67
CA PHE A 249 16.85 -14.17 -4.32
C PHE A 249 18.20 -13.69 -4.87
N GLU A 250 19.24 -14.55 -4.84
CA GLU A 250 20.59 -14.24 -5.35
C GLU A 250 21.14 -12.91 -4.82
N VAL A 251 20.83 -12.59 -3.58
CA VAL A 251 21.20 -11.35 -2.90
C VAL A 251 22.13 -11.65 -1.74
N LYS A 252 23.03 -10.72 -1.43
CA LYS A 252 23.82 -10.76 -0.20
C LYS A 252 23.21 -9.81 0.82
N ILE A 253 22.75 -10.34 1.94
CA ILE A 253 22.16 -9.56 3.03
C ILE A 253 23.29 -9.15 3.99
N PRO A 254 23.58 -7.85 4.15
CA PRO A 254 24.62 -7.41 5.07
C PRO A 254 24.30 -7.74 6.53
N GLU A 255 25.31 -7.95 7.37
CA GLU A 255 25.11 -8.32 8.79
C GLU A 255 24.33 -7.25 9.58
N GLU A 256 24.45 -5.98 9.22
CA GLU A 256 23.64 -4.90 9.82
C GLU A 256 22.13 -5.09 9.64
N GLU A 257 21.69 -5.89 8.66
CA GLU A 257 20.29 -6.22 8.40
C GLU A 257 19.78 -7.39 9.24
N TYR A 258 20.66 -8.22 9.80
CA TYR A 258 20.26 -9.39 10.57
C TYR A 258 19.49 -8.98 11.82
N ALA A 259 19.86 -7.83 12.39
CA ALA A 259 19.16 -7.22 13.51
C ALA A 259 17.68 -6.93 13.20
N TYR A 260 17.35 -6.59 11.95
CA TYR A 260 15.97 -6.33 11.54
C TYR A 260 15.16 -7.61 11.50
N ILE A 261 15.68 -8.64 10.83
CA ILE A 261 15.04 -9.96 10.73
C ILE A 261 14.88 -10.58 12.13
N TYR A 262 15.90 -10.46 12.98
CA TYR A 262 15.84 -10.90 14.37
C TYR A 262 14.69 -10.29 15.15
N ARG A 263 14.45 -8.98 15.00
CA ARG A 263 13.35 -8.30 15.69
C ARG A 263 11.97 -8.77 15.23
N LEU A 264 11.84 -9.28 14.01
CA LEU A 264 10.59 -9.88 13.53
C LEU A 264 10.32 -11.20 14.29
N TYR A 265 11.36 -11.99 14.53
CA TYR A 265 11.25 -13.24 15.29
C TYR A 265 11.12 -13.05 16.80
N SER A 266 11.81 -12.06 17.38
CA SER A 266 11.74 -11.77 18.81
C SER A 266 10.48 -11.00 19.21
N GLY A 267 9.55 -10.78 18.29
CA GLY A 267 8.29 -10.04 18.50
C GLY A 267 8.46 -8.54 18.72
N SER A 268 9.69 -8.02 18.67
CA SER A 268 10.00 -6.65 19.06
C SER A 268 9.48 -5.61 18.05
N LEU A 269 9.39 -5.95 16.76
CA LEU A 269 8.81 -5.07 15.74
C LEU A 269 7.28 -5.05 15.74
N VAL A 270 6.63 -6.07 16.30
CA VAL A 270 5.16 -6.15 16.44
C VAL A 270 4.70 -5.39 17.70
N SER A 271 5.61 -5.12 18.64
CA SER A 271 5.37 -4.43 19.91
C SER A 271 5.91 -2.99 19.96
N ASP A 272 6.31 -2.39 18.84
CA ASP A 272 7.00 -1.08 18.80
C ASP A 272 6.10 0.13 19.17
N GLU A 273 4.93 -0.09 19.78
CA GLU A 273 4.26 0.95 20.59
C GLU A 273 5.10 1.37 21.82
N ASP A 274 6.13 0.58 22.22
CA ASP A 274 6.88 0.82 23.47
C ASP A 274 8.34 1.35 23.33
N LEU A 275 8.85 1.64 22.13
CA LEU A 275 10.22 2.18 21.99
C LEU A 275 10.33 3.72 22.01
N ALA A 276 9.25 4.43 22.37
CA ALA A 276 9.31 5.86 22.64
C ALA A 276 9.84 6.21 24.05
N ASP A 277 9.89 5.28 25.00
CA ASP A 277 10.37 5.57 26.35
C ASP A 277 11.30 4.49 26.90
N LYS A 278 12.59 4.66 26.65
CA LYS A 278 13.65 4.30 27.61
C LYS A 278 14.93 5.04 27.24
N LYS A 279 15.04 6.27 27.73
CA LYS A 279 16.35 6.79 28.15
C LYS A 279 16.82 5.90 29.30
N LEU A 280 17.70 4.95 29.00
CA LEU A 280 18.43 4.23 30.03
C LEU A 280 19.69 5.02 30.37
N LYS A 281 19.65 5.64 31.57
CA LYS A 281 20.83 5.75 32.42
C LYS A 281 21.28 4.36 32.84
#